data_AF-A0AAW9W9Y3-F1
#
_entry.id   AF-A0AAW9W9Y3-F1
#
_cell.length_a   1.000
_cell.length_b   1.000
_cell.length_c   1.000
_cell.angle_alpha   90.00
_cell.angle_beta   90.00
_cell.angle_gamma   90.00
#
_symmetry.space_group_name_H-M   'P 1'
#
loop_
_entity.id
_entity.type
_entity.pdbx_description
1 polymer ?
#
loop_
_entity_poly.entity_id
_entity_poly.type
_entity_poly.pdbx_seq_one_letter_code
_entity_poly.pdbx_strand_id
1 'polypeptide(L)'
;MPKTYNRYFEPFVGGGALFFDLAPKDAVINDFNAELINCYQQIKDNPQELIEILKVHQEYNSKEYYLDLRSADRDERIDMM
;
A
#
# COMPACT_ATOMS: atom_id res chain seq x y z
N MET A 1 18.55 0.22 17.06
CA MET A 1 17.56 1.09 17.73
C MET A 1 18.03 1.46 19.13
N PRO A 2 17.71 2.66 19.63
CA PRO A 2 17.97 3.01 21.03
C PRO A 2 17.20 2.08 21.97
N LYS A 3 17.76 1.82 23.16
CA LYS A 3 17.16 0.92 24.16
C LYS A 3 15.80 1.40 24.65
N THR A 4 15.60 2.72 24.70
CA THR A 4 14.35 3.37 25.06
C THR A 4 14.13 4.59 24.15
N TYR A 5 12.88 4.79 23.73
CA TYR A 5 12.42 5.94 22.96
C TYR A 5 10.91 6.08 23.15
N ASN A 6 10.36 7.24 22.81
CA ASN A 6 8.93 7.53 22.94
C ASN A 6 8.21 7.16 21.62
N ARG A 7 7.93 8.15 20.77
CA ARG A 7 7.27 7.97 19.48
C ARG A 7 8.27 7.62 18.38
N TYR A 8 7.88 6.71 17.49
CA TYR A 8 8.65 6.35 16.30
C TYR A 8 8.28 7.26 15.12
N PHE A 9 9.27 7.64 14.31
CA PHE A 9 9.05 8.43 13.09
C PHE A 9 9.83 7.81 11.94
N GLU A 10 9.16 7.54 10.82
CA GLU A 10 9.77 7.02 9.60
C GLU A 10 9.34 7.88 8.40
N PRO A 11 10.10 8.93 8.06
CA PRO A 11 9.73 9.90 7.01
C PRO A 11 9.79 9.35 5.57
N PHE A 12 10.44 8.20 5.38
CA PHE A 12 10.62 7.52 4.09
C PHE A 12 10.30 6.04 4.28
N VAL A 13 9.02 5.74 4.53
CA VAL A 13 8.59 4.42 4.98
C VAL A 13 8.83 3.33 3.94
N GLY A 14 8.68 3.62 2.65
CA GLY A 14 8.75 2.59 1.61
C GLY A 14 7.88 1.38 1.97
N GLY A 15 8.47 0.18 1.93
CA GLY A 15 7.79 -1.06 2.32
C GLY A 15 7.57 -1.25 3.83
N GLY A 16 8.01 -0.32 4.68
CA GLY A 16 7.76 -0.32 6.13
C GLY A 16 8.47 -1.42 6.89
N ALA A 17 9.58 -1.95 6.36
CA ALA A 17 10.26 -3.12 6.94
C ALA A 17 10.60 -2.91 8.43
N LEU A 18 11.15 -1.75 8.79
CA LEU A 18 11.48 -1.45 10.19
C LEU A 18 10.24 -1.10 11.02
N PHE A 19 9.29 -0.34 10.46
CA PHE A 19 8.00 -0.07 11.11
C PHE A 19 7.29 -1.36 11.54
N PHE A 20 7.19 -2.35 10.65
CA PHE A 20 6.53 -3.63 10.93
C PHE A 20 7.32 -4.53 11.87
N ASP A 21 8.66 -4.54 11.80
CA ASP A 21 9.52 -5.29 12.75
C ASP A 21 9.41 -4.73 14.18
N LEU A 22 9.37 -3.40 14.32
CA LEU A 22 9.26 -2.75 15.62
C LEU A 22 7.84 -2.75 16.19
N ALA A 23 6.82 -2.79 15.32
CA ALA A 23 5.39 -2.69 15.67
C ALA A 23 5.09 -1.65 16.78
N PRO A 24 5.52 -0.38 16.61
CA PRO A 24 5.41 0.64 17.65
C PRO A 24 3.94 0.96 17.97
N LYS A 25 3.66 1.24 19.25
CA LYS A 25 2.30 1.65 19.69
C LYS A 25 1.93 3.08 19.27
N ASP A 26 2.92 3.95 19.10
CA ASP A 26 2.75 5.34 18.69
C ASP A 26 3.83 5.70 17.66
N ALA A 27 3.40 5.98 16.43
CA ALA A 27 4.28 6.22 15.31
C ALA A 27 3.69 7.16 14.26
N VAL A 28 4.58 7.80 13.51
CA VAL A 28 4.25 8.56 12.30
C VAL A 28 5.09 8.03 11.15
N ILE A 29 4.43 7.51 10.12
CA ILE A 29 5.07 7.12 8.85
C ILE A 29 4.71 8.15 7.78
N ASN A 30 5.64 8.39 6.85
CA ASN A 30 5.43 9.24 5.70
C ASN A 30 6.21 8.70 4.49
N ASP A 31 5.75 9.06 3.30
CA ASP A 31 6.46 8.94 2.04
C ASP A 31 5.98 10.06 1.11
N PHE A 32 6.77 10.39 0.10
CA PHE A 32 6.36 11.32 -0.95
C PHE A 32 5.40 10.67 -1.96
N ASN A 33 5.50 9.35 -2.15
CA ASN A 33 4.67 8.63 -3.10
C ASN A 33 3.23 8.50 -2.57
N ALA A 34 2.29 9.26 -3.17
CA ALA A 34 0.88 9.25 -2.79
C ALA A 34 0.22 7.87 -2.99
N GLU A 35 0.57 7.14 -4.05
CA GLU A 35 0.04 5.79 -4.30
C GLU A 35 0.48 4.79 -3.23
N LEU A 36 1.72 4.91 -2.74
CA LEU A 36 2.19 4.10 -1.63
C LEU A 36 1.42 4.41 -0.35
N ILE A 37 1.21 5.69 -0.03
CA ILE A 37 0.42 6.08 1.15
C ILE A 37 -1.03 5.64 1.02
N ASN A 38 -1.61 5.70 -0.19
CA ASN A 38 -2.93 5.14 -0.47
C ASN A 38 -2.99 3.64 -0.15
N CYS A 39 -1.99 2.84 -0.55
CA CYS A 39 -1.92 1.42 -0.19
C CYS A 39 -2.00 1.20 1.34
N TYR A 40 -1.23 1.93 2.14
CA TYR A 40 -1.31 1.83 3.60
C TYR A 40 -2.68 2.25 4.15
N GLN A 41 -3.29 3.30 3.58
CA GLN A 41 -4.60 3.77 4.00
C GLN A 41 -5.72 2.76 3.66
N GLN A 42 -5.70 2.14 2.48
CA GLN A 42 -6.67 1.10 2.10
C GLN A 42 -6.54 -0.16 2.96
N ILE A 43 -5.31 -0.57 3.31
CA ILE A 43 -5.09 -1.67 4.26
C ILE A 43 -5.72 -1.35 5.62
N LYS A 44 -5.63 -0.09 6.06
CA LYS A 44 -6.18 0.37 7.34
C LYS A 44 -7.71 0.45 7.32
N ASP A 45 -8.28 1.05 6.29
CA ASP A 45 -9.69 1.46 6.28
C ASP A 45 -10.62 0.42 5.59
N ASN A 46 -10.14 -0.27 4.55
CA ASN A 46 -10.94 -1.15 3.69
C ASN A 46 -10.32 -2.57 3.49
N PRO A 47 -9.81 -3.26 4.53
CA PRO A 47 -9.01 -4.47 4.33
C PRO A 47 -9.78 -5.63 3.67
N GLN A 48 -11.08 -5.80 3.96
CA GLN A 48 -11.85 -6.90 3.37
C GLN A 48 -12.12 -6.66 1.87
N GLU A 49 -12.52 -5.44 1.50
CA GLU A 49 -12.75 -5.07 0.10
C GLU A 49 -11.46 -5.19 -0.72
N LEU A 50 -10.34 -4.70 -0.17
CA LEU A 50 -9.01 -4.86 -0.78
C LEU A 50 -8.67 -6.35 -1.01
N ILE A 51 -8.91 -7.22 -0.02
CA ILE A 51 -8.65 -8.66 -0.14
C ILE A 51 -9.51 -9.30 -1.24
N GLU A 52 -10.79 -8.95 -1.34
CA GLU A 52 -11.66 -9.52 -2.38
C GLU A 52 -11.25 -9.08 -3.79
N ILE A 53 -10.89 -7.80 -3.98
CA ILE A 53 -10.36 -7.32 -5.26
C ILE A 53 -9.05 -8.03 -5.63
N LEU A 54 -8.13 -8.19 -4.67
CA LEU A 54 -6.87 -8.91 -4.90
C LEU A 54 -7.09 -10.38 -5.28
N LYS A 55 -8.10 -11.06 -4.74
CA LYS A 55 -8.45 -12.42 -5.14
C LYS A 55 -8.94 -12.49 -6.59
N VAL A 56 -9.74 -11.51 -7.02
CA VAL A 56 -10.17 -11.41 -8.43
C VAL A 56 -8.95 -11.26 -9.34
N HIS A 57 -8.02 -10.35 -9.02
CA HIS A 57 -6.79 -10.20 -9.79
C HIS A 57 -5.93 -11.47 -9.80
N GLN A 58 -5.88 -12.20 -8.68
CA GLN A 58 -5.17 -13.48 -8.59
C GLN A 58 -5.80 -14.56 -9.48
N GLU A 59 -7.13 -14.62 -9.56
CA GLU A 59 -7.87 -15.58 -10.39
C GLU A 59 -7.66 -15.35 -11.89
N TYR A 60 -7.66 -14.09 -12.33
CA TYR A 60 -7.50 -13.72 -13.74
C TYR A 60 -6.06 -13.44 -14.17
N ASN A 61 -5.08 -13.70 -13.30
CA ASN A 61 -3.68 -13.33 -13.51
C ASN A 61 -3.11 -13.94 -14.80
N SER A 62 -2.82 -13.08 -15.77
CA SER A 62 -2.16 -13.41 -17.02
C SER A 62 -1.40 -12.20 -17.54
N LYS A 63 -0.50 -12.40 -18.49
CA LYS A 63 0.23 -11.31 -19.13
C LYS A 63 -0.73 -10.35 -19.82
N GLU A 64 -1.73 -10.90 -20.52
CA GLU A 64 -2.75 -10.15 -21.25
C GLU A 64 -3.57 -9.30 -20.28
N TYR A 65 -4.05 -9.90 -19.19
CA TYR A 65 -4.77 -9.20 -18.12
C TYR A 65 -3.96 -8.06 -17.49
N TYR A 66 -2.70 -8.33 -17.13
CA TYR A 66 -1.81 -7.30 -16.57
C TYR A 66 -1.60 -6.14 -17.53
N LEU A 67 -1.39 -6.42 -18.82
CA LEU A 67 -1.12 -5.37 -19.81
C LEU A 67 -2.35 -4.49 -20.06
N ASP A 68 -3.56 -5.06 -20.06
CA ASP A 68 -4.82 -4.30 -20.16
C ASP A 68 -5.08 -3.47 -18.90
N LEU A 69 -4.96 -4.06 -17.71
CA LEU A 69 -5.16 -3.33 -16.45
C LEU A 69 -4.15 -2.19 -16.31
N ARG A 70 -2.88 -2.42 -16.67
CA ARG A 70 -1.84 -1.38 -16.62
C ARG A 70 -2.10 -0.24 -17.60
N SER A 71 -2.80 -0.47 -18.72
CA SER A 71 -3.10 0.63 -19.64
C SER A 71 -4.16 1.58 -19.12
N ALA A 72 -4.93 1.20 -18.07
CA ALA A 72 -5.92 2.06 -17.41
C ALA A 72 -5.34 3.40 -16.93
N ASP A 73 -4.07 3.41 -16.50
CA ASP A 73 -3.32 4.62 -16.10
C ASP A 73 -3.03 5.56 -17.28
N ARG A 74 -3.03 5.05 -18.52
CA ARG A 74 -2.70 5.81 -19.74
C ARG A 74 -3.91 6.18 -20.57
N ASP A 75 -5.01 5.46 -20.41
CA ASP A 75 -6.25 5.61 -21.18
C ASP A 75 -7.42 6.15 -20.35
N GLU A 76 -7.13 6.72 -19.17
CA GLU A 76 -8.07 7.41 -18.27
C GLU A 76 -9.14 6.50 -17.62
N ARG A 77 -9.09 5.18 -17.84
CA ARG A 77 -9.98 4.24 -17.13
C ARG A 77 -9.75 4.22 -15.62
N ILE A 78 -8.56 4.61 -15.15
CA ILE A 78 -8.22 4.64 -13.73
C ILE A 78 -9.10 5.62 -12.92
N ASP A 79 -9.58 6.71 -13.53
CA ASP A 79 -10.44 7.69 -12.87
C ASP A 79 -11.89 7.20 -12.71
N MET A 80 -12.24 6.08 -13.37
CA MET A 80 -13.56 5.47 -13.35
C MET A 80 -13.63 4.18 -12.52
N MET A 81 -12.49 3.74 -11.95
CA MET A 81 -12.39 2.56 -11.08
C MET A 81 -12.57 2.95 -9.62
#